data_AF-A0A060BYU1-F1
#
_entry.id   AF-A0A060BYU1-F1
#
_cell.length_a   1.000
_cell.length_b   1.000
_cell.length_c   1.000
_cell.angle_alpha   90.00
_cell.angle_beta   90.00
_cell.angle_gamma   90.00
#
_symmetry.space_group_name_H-M   'P 1'
#
loop_
_entity.id
_entity.type
_entity.pdbx_description
1 polymer ?
#
loop_
_entity_poly.entity_id
_entity_poly.type
_entity_poly.pdbx_seq_one_letter_code
_entity_poly.pdbx_strand_id
1 'polypeptide(L)'
;PDWKSSIFNYGRNEVRSFLISNAMFWLDRYHADGLRVDAVTSMLFLNYSREDGNWVPNQYGGNENIEAIEFIKELNETVYLNYPDIQMIAEESSSFPGVSKPTSEGGLGFGMKWMMGWMHDTLDYFKMVFRFRKYHYHKL
;
A
#
# COMPACT_ATOMS: atom_id res chain seq x y z
N PRO A 1 18.21 -1.05 -6.85
CA PRO A 1 16.81 -1.26 -7.27
C PRO A 1 16.70 -2.53 -8.13
N ASP A 2 15.94 -3.49 -7.65
CA ASP A 2 15.74 -4.79 -8.33
C ASP A 2 14.87 -4.65 -9.58
N TRP A 3 14.07 -3.58 -9.66
CA TRP A 3 13.22 -3.28 -10.80
C TRP A 3 13.84 -2.18 -11.66
N LYS A 4 13.84 -2.39 -12.99
CA LYS A 4 14.29 -1.42 -14.00
C LYS A 4 13.20 -0.39 -14.37
N SER A 5 12.24 -0.16 -13.49
CA SER A 5 11.17 0.82 -13.66
C SER A 5 11.55 2.17 -13.04
N SER A 6 10.79 3.21 -13.39
CA SER A 6 10.90 4.55 -12.78
C SER A 6 9.80 4.76 -11.75
N ILE A 7 10.10 5.53 -10.71
CA ILE A 7 9.13 5.91 -9.67
C ILE A 7 8.54 7.28 -10.03
N PHE A 8 7.23 7.45 -9.87
CA PHE A 8 6.59 8.75 -10.07
C PHE A 8 7.07 9.77 -9.02
N ASN A 9 7.17 11.04 -9.42
CA ASN A 9 7.47 12.13 -8.51
C ASN A 9 6.18 12.63 -7.83
N TYR A 10 5.82 12.04 -6.69
CA TYR A 10 4.59 12.37 -5.95
C TYR A 10 4.56 13.79 -5.39
N GLY A 11 5.72 14.43 -5.19
CA GLY A 11 5.83 15.82 -4.72
C GLY A 11 5.48 16.85 -5.80
N ARG A 12 5.45 16.44 -7.08
CA ARG A 12 5.09 17.33 -8.19
C ARG A 12 3.58 17.35 -8.41
N ASN A 13 2.98 18.52 -8.28
CA ASN A 13 1.53 18.70 -8.34
C ASN A 13 0.89 18.15 -9.62
N GLU A 14 1.49 18.33 -10.79
CA GLU A 14 0.92 17.82 -12.05
C GLU A 14 0.96 16.29 -12.12
N VAL A 15 1.99 15.66 -11.55
CA VAL A 15 2.11 14.19 -11.49
C VAL A 15 1.06 13.63 -10.53
N ARG A 16 0.88 14.26 -9.36
CA ARG A 16 -0.15 13.89 -8.40
C ARG A 16 -1.56 14.02 -8.99
N SER A 17 -1.84 15.17 -9.59
CA SER A 17 -3.11 15.42 -10.28
C SER A 17 -3.38 14.39 -11.38
N PHE A 18 -2.37 14.04 -12.18
CA PHE A 18 -2.49 12.99 -13.21
C PHE A 18 -2.89 11.64 -12.61
N LEU A 19 -2.24 11.20 -11.52
CA LEU A 19 -2.51 9.90 -10.90
C LEU A 19 -3.89 9.86 -10.22
N ILE A 20 -4.28 10.91 -9.49
CA ILE A 20 -5.60 11.00 -8.85
C ILE A 20 -6.70 11.05 -9.92
N SER A 21 -6.51 11.88 -10.96
CA SER A 21 -7.46 11.95 -12.08
C SER A 21 -7.60 10.62 -12.80
N ASN A 22 -6.53 9.81 -12.88
CA ASN A 22 -6.60 8.47 -13.46
C ASN A 22 -7.45 7.51 -12.61
N ALA A 23 -7.30 7.53 -11.29
CA ALA A 23 -8.16 6.73 -10.40
C ALA A 23 -9.63 7.13 -10.57
N MET A 24 -9.92 8.43 -10.54
CA MET A 24 -11.26 8.97 -10.76
C MET A 24 -11.82 8.61 -12.13
N PHE A 25 -10.99 8.61 -13.18
CA PHE A 25 -11.41 8.24 -14.54
C PHE A 25 -11.94 6.81 -14.62
N TRP A 26 -11.32 5.85 -13.94
CA TRP A 26 -11.80 4.46 -13.90
C TRP A 26 -13.15 4.35 -13.19
N LEU A 27 -13.33 5.07 -12.08
CA LEU A 27 -14.58 5.07 -11.32
C LEU A 27 -15.70 5.78 -12.10
N ASP A 28 -15.41 6.93 -12.71
CA ASP A 28 -16.38 7.73 -13.46
C ASP A 28 -16.79 7.10 -14.80
N ARG A 29 -15.82 6.68 -15.61
CA ARG A 29 -16.09 6.28 -17.01
C ARG A 29 -16.42 4.81 -17.16
N TYR A 30 -15.86 3.97 -16.27
CA TYR A 30 -16.00 2.52 -16.35
C TYR A 30 -16.81 1.94 -15.20
N HIS A 31 -17.25 2.78 -14.26
CA HIS A 31 -18.07 2.38 -13.12
C HIS A 31 -17.45 1.20 -12.35
N ALA A 32 -16.12 1.23 -12.18
CA ALA A 32 -15.45 0.24 -11.35
C ALA A 32 -15.85 0.43 -9.88
N ASP A 33 -16.09 -0.66 -9.16
CA ASP A 33 -16.53 -0.62 -7.75
C ASP A 33 -15.37 -0.49 -6.75
N GLY A 34 -14.13 -0.48 -7.22
CA GLY A 34 -12.97 -0.39 -6.35
C GLY A 34 -11.64 -0.45 -7.07
N LEU A 35 -10.59 -0.04 -6.37
CA LEU A 35 -9.22 -0.05 -6.85
C LEU A 35 -8.33 -0.78 -5.85
N ARG A 36 -7.42 -1.60 -6.37
CA ARG A 36 -6.42 -2.30 -5.58
C ARG A 36 -5.03 -1.78 -5.94
N VAL A 37 -4.25 -1.37 -4.94
CA VAL A 37 -2.85 -0.95 -5.11
C VAL A 37 -1.93 -2.08 -4.68
N ASP A 38 -1.07 -2.53 -5.60
CA ASP A 38 -0.01 -3.52 -5.35
C ASP A 38 1.25 -2.87 -4.80
N ALA A 39 2.00 -3.62 -4.00
CA ALA A 39 3.31 -3.26 -3.50
C ALA A 39 3.35 -1.85 -2.86
N VAL A 40 2.36 -1.50 -2.03
CA VAL A 40 2.28 -0.17 -1.39
C VAL A 40 3.56 0.14 -0.58
N THR A 41 4.19 -0.89 0.00
CA THR A 41 5.48 -0.79 0.67
C THR A 41 6.57 -0.16 -0.19
N SER A 42 6.56 -0.40 -1.52
CA SER A 42 7.52 0.20 -2.45
C SER A 42 7.37 1.70 -2.62
N MET A 43 6.17 2.22 -2.35
CA MET A 43 5.89 3.66 -2.36
C MET A 43 6.27 4.30 -1.02
N LEU A 44 5.99 3.61 0.09
CA LEU A 44 6.10 4.14 1.45
C LEU A 44 7.54 4.35 1.93
N PHE A 45 8.52 3.62 1.40
CA PHE A 45 9.89 3.65 1.91
C PHE A 45 10.93 4.03 0.85
N LEU A 46 11.76 5.02 1.17
CA LEU A 46 12.84 5.53 0.33
C LEU A 46 13.99 4.53 0.14
N ASN A 47 14.12 3.57 1.06
CA ASN A 47 15.13 2.52 1.03
C ASN A 47 14.61 1.18 0.47
N TYR A 48 13.37 1.12 -0.05
CA TYR A 48 12.83 -0.11 -0.61
C TYR A 48 13.69 -0.62 -1.77
N SER A 49 14.16 -1.88 -1.67
CA SER A 49 15.02 -2.53 -2.68
C SER A 49 16.30 -1.72 -3.01
N ARG A 50 16.89 -1.09 -1.98
CA ARG A 50 18.15 -0.34 -2.07
C ARG A 50 19.10 -0.77 -0.98
N GLU A 51 20.37 -0.86 -1.32
CA GLU A 51 21.45 -1.12 -0.36
C GLU A 51 21.72 0.12 0.50
N ASP A 52 22.39 -0.09 1.63
CA ASP A 52 22.82 0.99 2.51
C ASP A 52 23.75 1.96 1.78
N GLY A 53 23.52 3.26 1.96
CA GLY A 53 24.24 4.33 1.26
C GLY A 53 23.69 4.68 -0.14
N ASN A 54 22.77 3.88 -0.70
CA ASN A 54 22.14 4.13 -2.00
C ASN A 54 20.75 4.77 -1.91
N TRP A 55 20.43 5.39 -0.76
CA TRP A 55 19.19 6.15 -0.54
C TRP A 55 19.47 7.32 0.41
N VAL A 56 18.58 8.31 0.40
CA VAL A 56 18.70 9.52 1.23
C VAL A 56 17.50 9.59 2.18
N PRO A 57 17.70 9.91 3.47
CA PRO A 57 16.61 10.13 4.41
C PRO A 57 15.68 11.27 4.01
N ASN A 58 14.45 11.21 4.50
CA ASN A 58 13.51 12.32 4.40
C ASN A 58 13.97 13.51 5.26
N GLN A 59 13.25 14.64 5.15
CA GLN A 59 13.54 15.87 5.89
C GLN A 59 13.55 15.73 7.43
N TYR A 60 13.03 14.62 7.96
CA TYR A 60 13.00 14.31 9.40
C TYR A 60 14.05 13.25 9.81
N GLY A 61 14.88 12.79 8.87
CA GLY A 61 15.90 11.76 9.10
C GLY A 61 15.38 10.32 9.05
N GLY A 62 14.10 10.12 8.72
CA GLY A 62 13.49 8.80 8.55
C GLY A 62 13.63 8.25 7.12
N ASN A 63 13.16 7.01 6.92
CA ASN A 63 13.14 6.36 5.60
C ASN A 63 11.77 6.42 4.92
N GLU A 64 10.77 7.03 5.55
CA GLU A 64 9.43 7.19 5.01
C GLU A 64 9.43 8.18 3.85
N ASN A 65 8.77 7.82 2.77
CA ASN A 65 8.55 8.69 1.61
C ASN A 65 7.32 9.57 1.88
N ILE A 66 7.55 10.77 2.41
CA ILE A 66 6.50 11.68 2.89
C ILE A 66 5.55 12.05 1.75
N GLU A 67 6.09 12.36 0.58
CA GLU A 67 5.32 12.75 -0.59
C GLU A 67 4.43 11.62 -1.10
N ALA A 68 4.90 10.36 -1.03
CA ALA A 68 4.07 9.20 -1.38
C ALA A 68 2.96 8.94 -0.33
N ILE A 69 3.26 9.13 0.96
CA ILE A 69 2.26 8.99 2.03
C ILE A 69 1.16 10.04 1.88
N GLU A 70 1.53 11.30 1.66
CA GLU A 70 0.58 12.39 1.41
C GLU A 70 -0.25 12.13 0.16
N PHE A 71 0.38 11.69 -0.94
CA PHE A 71 -0.33 11.30 -2.15
C PHE A 71 -1.37 10.21 -1.91
N ILE A 72 -1.02 9.13 -1.19
CA ILE A 72 -1.94 8.02 -0.90
C ILE A 72 -3.14 8.50 -0.08
N LYS A 73 -2.90 9.37 0.91
CA LYS A 73 -3.98 9.97 1.71
C LYS A 73 -4.90 10.82 0.85
N GLU A 74 -4.35 11.73 0.05
CA GLU A 74 -5.12 12.59 -0.86
C GLU A 74 -5.91 11.77 -1.88
N LEU A 75 -5.32 10.69 -2.42
CA LEU A 75 -5.99 9.77 -3.32
C LEU A 75 -7.21 9.13 -2.66
N ASN A 76 -7.05 8.52 -1.48
CA ASN A 76 -8.14 7.86 -0.78
C ASN A 76 -9.23 8.86 -0.35
N GLU A 77 -8.85 10.02 0.18
CA GLU A 77 -9.78 11.09 0.55
C GLU A 77 -10.60 11.56 -0.66
N THR A 78 -9.94 11.81 -1.79
CA THR A 78 -10.61 12.25 -3.02
C THR A 78 -11.56 11.19 -3.55
N VAL A 79 -11.13 9.93 -3.59
CA VAL A 79 -11.96 8.83 -4.09
C VAL A 79 -13.21 8.66 -3.20
N TYR A 80 -13.06 8.53 -1.89
CA TYR A 80 -14.21 8.31 -1.00
C TYR A 80 -15.13 9.53 -0.88
N LEU A 81 -14.61 10.75 -1.07
CA LEU A 81 -15.45 11.95 -1.10
C LEU A 81 -16.43 11.95 -2.29
N ASN A 82 -15.99 11.46 -3.45
CA ASN A 82 -16.78 11.48 -4.68
C ASN A 82 -17.56 10.18 -4.91
N TYR A 83 -17.03 9.05 -4.46
CA TYR A 83 -17.62 7.72 -4.60
C TYR A 83 -17.59 7.02 -3.24
N PRO A 84 -18.57 7.27 -2.34
CA PRO A 84 -18.52 6.77 -0.97
C PRO A 84 -18.67 5.24 -0.86
N ASP A 85 -19.23 4.59 -1.89
CA ASP A 85 -19.61 3.17 -1.85
C ASP A 85 -18.53 2.21 -2.41
N ILE A 86 -17.43 2.76 -2.94
CA ILE A 86 -16.34 1.95 -3.54
C ILE A 86 -15.45 1.30 -2.47
N GLN A 87 -14.53 0.43 -2.89
CA GLN A 87 -13.45 -0.07 -2.04
C GLN A 87 -12.05 0.26 -2.56
N MET A 88 -11.23 0.90 -1.70
CA MET A 88 -9.79 1.04 -1.90
C MET A 88 -9.05 -0.04 -1.11
N ILE A 89 -8.28 -0.88 -1.79
CA ILE A 89 -7.62 -2.06 -1.20
C ILE A 89 -6.10 -1.95 -1.34
N ALA A 90 -5.36 -2.11 -0.25
CA ALA A 90 -3.91 -2.14 -0.26
C ALA A 90 -3.36 -3.57 -0.14
N GLU A 91 -2.39 -3.92 -0.99
CA GLU A 91 -1.39 -4.93 -0.65
C GLU A 91 -0.16 -4.21 -0.11
N GLU A 92 0.13 -4.44 1.17
CA GLU A 92 1.20 -3.78 1.90
C GLU A 92 1.86 -4.86 2.77
N SER A 93 3.12 -5.17 2.48
CA SER A 93 3.82 -6.35 3.00
C SER A 93 4.77 -6.03 4.17
N SER A 94 4.88 -4.76 4.56
CA SER A 94 5.50 -4.38 5.82
C SER A 94 4.46 -4.31 6.96
N SER A 95 4.95 -3.96 8.14
CA SER A 95 4.11 -3.72 9.32
C SER A 95 3.72 -2.24 9.43
N PHE A 96 3.48 -1.55 8.31
CA PHE A 96 3.12 -0.13 8.34
C PHE A 96 1.81 0.05 9.12
N PRO A 97 1.77 0.92 10.15
CA PRO A 97 0.60 1.07 10.99
C PRO A 97 -0.52 1.83 10.25
N GLY A 98 -1.77 1.44 10.51
CA GLY A 98 -2.94 2.23 10.07
C GLY A 98 -3.18 2.26 8.56
N VAL A 99 -2.71 1.27 7.79
CA VAL A 99 -2.96 1.19 6.33
C VAL A 99 -4.45 1.30 6.01
N SER A 100 -5.30 0.55 6.72
CA SER A 100 -6.76 0.55 6.54
C SER A 100 -7.51 1.37 7.60
N LYS A 101 -6.91 2.47 8.08
CA LYS A 101 -7.54 3.43 9.00
C LYS A 101 -7.84 4.75 8.29
N PRO A 102 -8.86 5.51 8.74
CA PRO A 102 -9.14 6.84 8.21
C PRO A 102 -7.93 7.77 8.28
N THR A 103 -7.78 8.66 7.30
CA THR A 103 -6.69 9.64 7.26
C THR A 103 -6.75 10.64 8.42
N SER A 104 -7.95 10.97 8.89
CA SER A 104 -8.20 11.80 10.08
C SER A 104 -7.65 11.20 11.38
N GLU A 105 -7.44 9.88 11.42
CA GLU A 105 -6.80 9.17 12.55
C GLU A 105 -5.31 8.88 12.31
N GLY A 106 -4.73 9.48 11.27
CA GLY A 106 -3.34 9.25 10.88
C GLY A 106 -3.11 8.02 10.01
N GLY A 107 -4.17 7.33 9.55
CA GLY A 107 -4.07 6.19 8.64
C GLY A 107 -3.80 6.59 7.18
N LEU A 108 -3.63 5.59 6.30
CA LEU A 108 -3.46 5.81 4.86
C LEU A 108 -4.80 5.98 4.11
N GLY A 109 -5.92 5.65 4.75
CA GLY A 109 -7.25 5.82 4.18
C GLY A 109 -7.76 4.66 3.34
N PHE A 110 -7.05 3.52 3.24
CA PHE A 110 -7.60 2.35 2.53
C PHE A 110 -8.79 1.76 3.29
N GLY A 111 -9.75 1.18 2.57
CA GLY A 111 -10.88 0.46 3.16
C GLY A 111 -10.48 -0.94 3.65
N MET A 112 -9.55 -1.58 2.94
CA MET A 112 -9.06 -2.93 3.27
C MET A 112 -7.55 -3.06 3.02
N LYS A 113 -6.92 -3.96 3.77
CA LYS A 113 -5.53 -4.40 3.58
C LYS A 113 -5.49 -5.91 3.41
N TRP A 114 -4.72 -6.41 2.44
CA TRP A 114 -4.45 -7.83 2.30
C TRP A 114 -3.67 -8.37 3.52
N MET A 115 -4.15 -9.48 4.09
CA MET A 115 -3.50 -10.14 5.22
C MET A 115 -2.40 -11.09 4.73
N MET A 116 -1.29 -10.53 4.27
CA MET A 116 -0.16 -11.30 3.72
C MET A 116 0.44 -12.29 4.72
N GLY A 117 0.49 -11.93 6.02
CA GLY A 117 0.93 -12.83 7.08
C GLY A 117 0.03 -14.06 7.21
N TRP A 118 -1.29 -13.86 7.29
CA TRP A 118 -2.27 -14.94 7.33
C TRP A 118 -2.17 -15.84 6.08
N MET A 119 -2.00 -15.25 4.90
CA MET A 119 -1.83 -16.00 3.65
C MET A 119 -0.60 -16.90 3.71
N HIS A 120 0.58 -16.38 4.09
CA HIS A 120 1.80 -17.18 4.23
C HIS A 120 1.66 -18.28 5.30
N ASP A 121 1.14 -17.93 6.48
CA ASP A 121 0.97 -18.88 7.58
C ASP A 121 0.02 -20.02 7.22
N THR A 122 -1.10 -19.70 6.57
CA THR A 122 -2.08 -20.68 6.09
C THR A 122 -1.48 -21.60 5.04
N LEU A 123 -0.82 -21.05 4.01
CA LEU A 123 -0.21 -21.86 2.95
C LEU A 123 0.91 -22.76 3.49
N ASP A 124 1.76 -22.24 4.37
CA ASP A 124 2.82 -23.03 5.02
C ASP A 124 2.25 -24.16 5.86
N TYR A 125 1.19 -23.89 6.63
CA TYR A 125 0.54 -24.89 7.47
C TYR A 125 -0.02 -26.05 6.64
N PHE A 126 -0.72 -25.77 5.55
CA PHE A 126 -1.33 -26.81 4.71
C PHE A 126 -0.32 -27.51 3.79
N LYS A 127 0.77 -26.85 3.38
CA LYS A 127 1.87 -27.50 2.65
C LYS A 127 2.65 -28.50 3.51
N MET A 128 2.62 -28.34 4.84
CA MET A 128 3.31 -29.21 5.77
C MET A 128 2.69 -30.62 5.86
N VAL A 129 3.54 -31.65 6.00
CA VAL A 129 3.11 -33.04 6.24
C VAL A 129 2.25 -33.10 7.51
N PHE A 130 1.10 -33.78 7.43
CA PHE A 130 0.07 -33.81 8.46
C PHE A 130 0.59 -34.07 9.89
N ARG A 131 1.54 -35.01 10.05
CA ARG A 131 2.11 -35.36 11.38
C ARG A 131 2.83 -34.18 12.07
N PHE A 132 3.39 -33.24 11.31
CA PHE A 132 4.09 -32.08 11.85
C PHE A 132 3.16 -30.91 12.19
N ARG A 133 1.95 -30.85 11.60
CA ARG A 133 0.99 -29.75 11.79
C ARG A 133 0.64 -29.49 13.27
N LYS A 134 0.66 -30.53 14.10
CA LYS A 134 0.38 -30.41 15.55
C LYS A 134 1.33 -29.47 16.31
N TYR A 135 2.52 -29.20 15.77
CA TYR A 135 3.50 -28.29 16.37
C TYR A 135 3.34 -26.84 15.88
N HIS A 136 2.47 -26.60 14.90
CA HIS A 136 2.33 -25.33 14.20
C HIS A 136 0.90 -24.78 14.22
N TYR A 137 0.07 -25.17 15.20
CA TYR A 137 -1.30 -24.64 15.33
C TYR A 137 -1.37 -23.12 15.49
N HIS A 138 -0.31 -22.48 15.99
CA HIS A 138 -0.23 -21.01 16.10
C HIS A 138 -0.23 -20.28 14.75
N LYS A 139 -0.06 -20.99 13.62
CA LYS A 139 -0.17 -20.45 12.27
C LYS A 139 -1.61 -20.33 11.77
N LEU A 140 -2.60 -20.81 12.53
CA LEU A 140 -4.03 -20.75 12.22
C LEU A 140 -4.81 -19.97 13.28
#